data_AF-A0A6L3EXE6-F1
#
_entry.id   AF-A0A6L3EXE6-F1
#
_cell.length_a   1.000
_cell.length_b   1.000
_cell.length_c   1.000
_cell.angle_alpha   90.00
_cell.angle_beta   90.00
_cell.angle_gamma   90.00
#
_symmetry.space_group_name_H-M   'P 1'
#
loop_
_entity.id
_entity.type
_entity.pdbx_description
1 polymer ?
#
loop_
_entity_poly.entity_id
_entity_poly.type
_entity_poly.pdbx_seq_one_letter_code
_entity_poly.pdbx_strand_id
1 'polypeptide(L)'
;MCAVVVYCPTSNMYLASGIAPIPALLRRGVPVALGTDGSASHNSQDVLETLKTAVLLAKVGSGDPTAMVPMDALRMVTTTGAKIMGRNDIGQLAPRLQSRHHARQFE
;
A
#
# COMPACT_ATOMS: atom_id res chain seq x y z
N MET A 1 -5.48 21.21 -5.30
CA MET A 1 -4.69 19.96 -5.11
C MET A 1 -5.16 19.33 -3.81
N CYS A 2 -5.77 18.14 -3.86
CA CYS A 2 -6.04 17.38 -2.64
C CYS A 2 -4.74 16.71 -2.19
N ALA A 3 -4.46 16.69 -0.89
CA ALA A 3 -3.28 16.02 -0.34
C ALA A 3 -3.32 14.51 -0.64
N VAL A 4 -2.15 13.92 -0.85
CA VAL A 4 -1.95 12.47 -1.03
C VAL A 4 -1.07 11.93 0.09
N VAL A 5 -1.25 10.65 0.44
CA VAL A 5 -0.44 9.97 1.46
C VAL A 5 0.31 8.82 0.83
N VAL A 6 1.60 8.68 1.15
CA VAL A 6 2.40 7.48 0.86
C VAL A 6 2.69 6.80 2.20
N TYR A 7 2.20 5.59 2.37
CA TYR A 7 2.28 4.84 3.62
C TYR A 7 3.40 3.80 3.58
N CYS A 8 4.30 3.86 4.55
CA CYS A 8 5.43 2.94 4.70
C CYS A 8 5.33 2.18 6.03
N PRO A 9 4.46 1.15 6.14
CA PRO A 9 4.15 0.49 7.42
C PRO A 9 5.37 -0.11 8.10
N THR A 10 6.20 -0.84 7.35
CA THR A 10 7.38 -1.53 7.90
C THR A 10 8.40 -0.54 8.43
N SER A 11 8.66 0.55 7.70
CA SER A 11 9.56 1.63 8.15
C SER A 11 9.03 2.35 9.39
N ASN A 12 7.72 2.64 9.42
CA ASN A 12 7.10 3.22 10.61
C ASN A 12 7.27 2.34 11.86
N MET A 13 7.17 1.02 11.71
CA MET A 13 7.44 0.08 12.81
C MET A 13 8.92 0.01 13.15
N TYR A 14 9.79 -0.05 12.13
CA TYR A 14 11.25 -0.16 12.29
C TYR A 14 11.81 1.03 13.10
N LEU A 15 11.34 2.23 12.80
CA LEU A 15 11.78 3.47 13.44
C LEU A 15 10.95 3.84 14.68
N ALA A 16 10.00 3.00 15.10
CA ALA A 16 9.05 3.30 16.17
C ALA A 16 8.26 4.61 15.98
N SER A 17 8.01 5.03 14.72
CA SER A 17 7.27 6.25 14.36
C SER A 17 5.78 6.17 14.68
N GLY A 18 5.26 4.97 14.91
CA GLY A 18 3.87 4.71 15.30
C GLY A 18 2.97 4.21 14.16
N ILE A 19 1.67 4.14 14.45
CA ILE A 19 0.66 3.57 13.55
C ILE A 19 -0.13 4.68 12.87
N ALA A 20 0.00 4.80 11.55
CA ALA A 20 -0.76 5.77 10.77
C ALA A 20 -2.27 5.39 10.71
N PRO A 21 -3.21 6.34 10.76
CA PRO A 21 -4.65 6.07 10.77
C PRO A 21 -5.20 5.77 9.36
N ILE A 22 -4.59 4.83 8.63
CA ILE A 22 -4.88 4.54 7.22
C ILE A 22 -6.36 4.20 6.97
N PRO A 23 -7.03 3.33 7.76
CA PRO A 23 -8.46 3.07 7.58
C PRO A 23 -9.33 4.33 7.63
N ALA A 24 -9.01 5.28 8.53
CA ALA A 24 -9.76 6.53 8.65
C ALA A 24 -9.54 7.45 7.44
N LEU A 25 -8.32 7.49 6.90
CA LEU A 25 -7.98 8.26 5.70
C LEU A 25 -8.69 7.69 4.46
N LEU A 26 -8.68 6.37 4.29
CA LEU A 26 -9.39 5.69 3.21
C LEU A 26 -10.90 5.96 3.27
N ARG A 27 -11.53 5.89 4.46
CA ARG A 27 -12.95 6.23 4.65
C ARG A 27 -13.28 7.68 4.30
N ARG A 28 -12.31 8.60 4.44
CA ARG A 28 -12.45 10.01 4.06
C ARG A 28 -12.15 10.28 2.59
N GLY A 29 -11.87 9.25 1.79
CA GLY A 29 -11.56 9.39 0.37
C GLY A 29 -10.17 9.97 0.10
N VAL A 30 -9.27 9.99 1.09
CA VAL A 30 -7.89 10.42 0.90
C VAL A 30 -7.15 9.38 0.07
N PRO A 31 -6.50 9.76 -1.06
CA PRO A 31 -5.68 8.81 -1.82
C PRO A 31 -4.46 8.38 -1.00
N VAL A 32 -4.33 7.07 -0.77
CA VAL A 32 -3.19 6.47 -0.09
C VAL A 32 -2.47 5.51 -1.04
N ALA A 33 -1.17 5.71 -1.24
CA ALA A 33 -0.28 4.75 -1.86
C ALA A 33 0.49 3.96 -0.81
N LEU A 34 0.99 2.77 -1.17
CA LEU A 34 1.85 1.96 -0.32
C LEU A 34 3.29 2.02 -0.83
N GLY A 35 4.26 2.16 0.07
CA GLY A 35 5.69 2.15 -0.24
C GLY A 35 6.48 1.35 0.79
N THR A 36 7.66 0.87 0.39
CA THR A 36 8.59 0.17 1.28
C THR A 36 9.43 1.13 2.11
N ASP A 37 9.64 2.37 1.64
CA ASP A 37 10.74 3.24 2.07
C ASP A 37 12.12 2.67 1.65
N GLY A 38 13.20 3.34 2.07
CA GLY A 38 14.58 2.99 1.78
C GLY A 38 15.06 1.71 2.45
N SER A 39 16.16 1.15 1.92
CA SER A 39 16.75 -0.09 2.42
C SER A 39 17.25 0.00 3.85
N ALA A 40 17.54 1.20 4.38
CA ALA A 40 18.00 1.39 5.76
C ALA A 40 16.90 1.29 6.84
N SER A 41 15.62 1.30 6.43
CA SER A 41 14.46 1.29 7.33
C SER A 41 13.41 0.23 6.95
N HIS A 42 13.71 -0.64 5.97
CA HIS A 42 12.88 -1.81 5.59
C HIS A 42 13.69 -3.08 5.36
N ASN A 43 14.94 -2.97 4.90
CA ASN A 43 15.90 -4.05 4.67
C ASN A 43 15.56 -5.14 3.60
N SER A 44 14.30 -5.27 3.14
CA SER A 44 13.89 -6.32 2.16
C SER A 44 13.31 -5.79 0.83
N GLN A 45 12.85 -4.54 0.76
CA GLN A 45 12.10 -3.97 -0.38
C GLN A 45 10.96 -4.89 -0.91
N ASP A 46 10.40 -5.74 -0.05
CA ASP A 46 9.33 -6.67 -0.41
C ASP A 46 7.96 -5.98 -0.29
N VAL A 47 7.35 -5.73 -1.44
CA VAL A 47 6.05 -5.07 -1.54
C VAL A 47 4.90 -5.97 -1.07
N LEU A 48 4.99 -7.29 -1.25
CA LEU A 48 3.96 -8.23 -0.80
C LEU A 48 3.99 -8.36 0.73
N GLU A 49 5.19 -8.37 1.31
CA GLU A 49 5.38 -8.26 2.76
C GLU A 49 4.77 -6.95 3.27
N THR A 50 5.14 -5.82 2.67
CA THR A 50 4.62 -4.48 3.04
C THR A 50 3.09 -4.44 3.01
N LEU A 51 2.47 -5.04 1.99
CA LEU A 51 1.02 -5.12 1.84
C LEU A 51 0.39 -5.90 3.00
N LYS A 52 0.90 -7.10 3.28
CA LYS A 52 0.43 -7.92 4.40
C LYS A 52 0.59 -7.17 5.72
N THR A 53 1.72 -6.53 5.92
CA THR A 53 2.03 -5.73 7.11
C THR A 53 1.06 -4.56 7.28
N ALA A 54 0.75 -3.81 6.23
CA ALA A 54 -0.24 -2.72 6.29
C ALA A 54 -1.61 -3.20 6.80
N VAL A 55 -2.10 -4.32 6.26
CA VAL A 55 -3.41 -4.87 6.62
C VAL A 55 -3.42 -5.36 8.07
N LEU A 56 -2.42 -6.13 8.47
CA LEU A 56 -2.34 -6.67 9.84
C LEU A 56 -2.12 -5.57 10.88
N LEU A 57 -1.27 -4.58 10.57
CA LEU A 57 -1.00 -3.45 11.46
C LEU A 57 -2.24 -2.58 11.66
N ALA A 58 -3.03 -2.35 10.61
CA ALA A 58 -4.30 -1.65 10.72
C ALA A 58 -5.30 -2.37 11.63
N LYS A 59 -5.36 -3.72 11.54
CA LYS A 59 -6.25 -4.53 12.37
C LYS A 59 -5.83 -4.54 13.83
N VAL A 60 -4.55 -4.83 14.12
CA VAL A 60 -4.06 -4.87 15.51
C VAL A 60 -4.08 -3.48 16.14
N GLY A 61 -3.74 -2.42 15.39
CA GLY A 61 -3.73 -1.05 15.89
C GLY A 61 -5.12 -0.48 16.18
N SER A 62 -6.17 -1.03 15.55
CA SER A 62 -7.56 -0.61 15.80
C SER A 62 -8.32 -1.56 16.73
N GLY A 63 -7.82 -2.77 16.96
CA GLY A 63 -8.57 -3.84 17.62
C GLY A 63 -9.73 -4.40 16.79
N ASP A 64 -9.84 -4.03 15.51
CA ASP A 64 -10.94 -4.42 14.62
C ASP A 64 -10.42 -5.27 13.45
N PRO A 65 -10.85 -6.55 13.34
CA PRO A 65 -10.41 -7.45 12.26
C PRO A 65 -10.93 -7.04 10.88
N THR A 66 -11.87 -6.10 10.79
CA THR A 66 -12.46 -5.58 9.55
C THR A 66 -11.91 -4.21 9.15
N ALA A 67 -11.03 -3.62 9.96
CA ALA A 67 -10.53 -2.26 9.76
C ALA A 67 -9.88 -2.01 8.38
N MET A 68 -9.31 -3.04 7.77
CA MET A 68 -8.77 -2.98 6.42
C MET A 68 -8.85 -4.36 5.76
N VAL A 69 -9.29 -4.42 4.50
CA VAL A 69 -9.29 -5.66 3.72
C VAL A 69 -8.06 -5.72 2.80
N PRO A 70 -7.55 -6.92 2.45
CA PRO A 70 -6.39 -7.06 1.57
C PRO A 70 -6.52 -6.31 0.24
N MET A 71 -7.74 -6.18 -0.28
CA MET A 71 -7.97 -5.47 -1.52
C MET A 71 -7.73 -3.96 -1.44
N ASP A 72 -7.86 -3.35 -0.26
CA ASP A 72 -7.52 -1.94 -0.12
C ASP A 72 -6.01 -1.76 -0.30
N ALA A 73 -5.21 -2.60 0.36
CA ALA A 73 -3.76 -2.56 0.25
C ALA A 73 -3.27 -2.90 -1.17
N LEU A 74 -3.92 -3.85 -1.86
CA LEU A 74 -3.60 -4.15 -3.26
C LEU A 74 -3.92 -2.95 -4.17
N ARG A 75 -5.03 -2.24 -3.97
CA ARG A 75 -5.32 -0.99 -4.71
C ARG A 75 -4.29 0.10 -4.43
N MET A 76 -3.89 0.27 -3.17
CA MET A 76 -2.87 1.25 -2.75
C MET A 76 -1.55 1.07 -3.51
N VAL A 77 -1.14 -0.18 -3.76
CA VAL A 77 0.12 -0.47 -4.47
C VAL A 77 -0.01 -0.59 -6.00
N THR A 78 -1.25 -0.65 -6.52
CA THR A 78 -1.52 -0.78 -7.96
C THR A 78 -2.21 0.48 -8.50
N THR A 79 -3.52 0.45 -8.65
CA THR A 79 -4.33 1.52 -9.26
C THR A 79 -4.15 2.88 -8.56
N THR A 80 -4.18 2.95 -7.23
CA THR A 80 -4.05 4.22 -6.50
C THR A 80 -2.62 4.76 -6.59
N GLY A 81 -1.62 3.88 -6.46
CA GLY A 81 -0.21 4.25 -6.65
C GLY A 81 0.06 4.81 -8.04
N ALA A 82 -0.43 4.14 -9.09
CA ALA A 82 -0.33 4.61 -10.48
C ALA A 82 -0.95 6.01 -10.66
N LYS A 83 -2.18 6.21 -10.16
CA LYS A 83 -2.88 7.49 -10.21
C LYS A 83 -2.12 8.61 -9.50
N ILE A 84 -1.59 8.35 -8.30
CA ILE A 84 -0.80 9.33 -7.53
C ILE A 84 0.49 9.72 -8.29
N MET A 85 1.10 8.77 -9.00
CA MET A 85 2.27 9.02 -9.85
C MET A 85 1.92 9.67 -11.21
N GLY A 86 0.66 10.03 -11.46
CA GLY A 86 0.22 10.60 -12.75
C GLY A 86 0.25 9.61 -13.91
N ARG A 87 0.24 8.31 -13.63
CA ARG A 87 0.32 7.23 -14.62
C ARG A 87 -1.06 6.61 -14.81
N ASN A 88 -1.62 6.80 -16.00
CA ASN A 88 -2.93 6.26 -16.39
C ASN A 88 -2.82 5.01 -17.28
N ASP A 89 -1.60 4.57 -17.55
CA ASP A 89 -1.25 3.48 -18.45
C ASP A 89 -0.83 2.21 -17.70
N ILE A 90 -0.80 2.21 -16.36
CA ILE A 90 -0.40 1.06 -15.51
C ILE A 90 -1.34 0.94 -14.28
N GLY A 91 -1.12 -0.10 -13.47
CA GLY A 91 -1.83 -0.30 -12.19
C GLY A 91 -3.10 -1.16 -12.30
N GLN A 92 -3.49 -1.55 -13.51
CA GLN A 92 -4.59 -2.48 -13.76
C GLN A 92 -4.30 -3.33 -14.99
N LEU A 93 -4.83 -4.56 -15.00
CA LEU A 93 -4.88 -5.40 -16.20
C LEU A 93 -6.16 -5.05 -16.99
N ALA A 94 -6.01 -4.29 -18.07
CA ALA A 94 -7.09 -3.94 -18.98
C ALA A 94 -6.54 -3.73 -20.40
N PRO A 95 -7.35 -3.90 -21.46
CA PRO A 95 -6.94 -3.57 -22.82
C PRO A 95 -6.40 -2.14 -22.91
N ARG A 96 -5.38 -1.94 -23.75
CA ARG A 96 -4.73 -0.63 -24.01
C ARG A 96 -3.89 -0.04 -22.85
N LEU A 97 -3.73 -0.74 -21.73
CA LEU A 97 -2.74 -0.41 -20.69
C LEU A 97 -1.41 -1.13 -20.95
N GLN A 98 -0.31 -0.59 -20.42
CA GLN A 98 1.00 -1.25 -20.47
C GLN A 98 0.94 -2.60 -19.75
N SER A 99 1.50 -3.62 -20.39
CA SER A 99 1.63 -4.94 -19.78
C SER A 99 2.69 -4.92 -18.68
N ARG A 100 2.26 -4.74 -17.43
CA ARG A 100 3.08 -4.91 -16.23
C ARG A 100 2.33 -5.81 -15.26
N HIS A 101 2.74 -7.07 -15.23
CA HIS A 101 2.16 -8.11 -14.40
C HIS A 101 3.26 -8.83 -13.61
N HIS A 102 2.93 -9.26 -12.40
CA HIS A 102 3.79 -10.10 -11.59
C HIS A 102 3.02 -11.38 -11.23
N ALA A 103 3.56 -12.52 -11.64
CA ALA A 103 3.08 -13.83 -11.24
C ALA A 103 4.28 -14.58 -10.68
N ARG A 104 4.16 -15.12 -9.46
CA ARG A 104 5.14 -16.09 -8.98
C ARG A 104 4.85 -17.40 -9.71
N GLN A 105 5.83 -17.91 -10.46
CA GLN A 105 5.80 -19.30 -10.89
C GLN A 105 5.93 -20.15 -9.63
N PHE A 106 4.91 -20.96 -9.35
CA PHE A 106 4.99 -21.97 -8.30
C PHE A 106 5.61 -23.21 -8.96
N GLU A 107 6.91 -23.39 -8.74
CA GLU A 107 7.61 -24.67 -8.93
C GLU A 107 7.76 -25.37 -7.58
#